data_AF-A0A9D4HN71-F1
#
_entry.id   AF-A0A9D4HN71-F1
#
_cell.length_a   1.000
_cell.length_b   1.000
_cell.length_c   1.000
_cell.angle_alpha   90.00
_cell.angle_beta   90.00
_cell.angle_gamma   90.00
#
_symmetry.space_group_name_H-M   'P 1'
#
loop_
_entity.id
_entity.type
_entity.pdbx_description
1 polymer ?
#
loop_
_entity_poly.entity_id
_entity_poly.type
_entity_poly.pdbx_seq_one_letter_code
_entity_poly.pdbx_strand_id
1 'polypeptide(L)'
;MRVLEGAYVNVKGGKGQNVESGLTQEHSVCNQKTLIKSLGANKSEKSIQRVTGAADTISEICSKLDECVNIKPKSGHHSKPLNESDKESVAKILRNIKPFKYTPGRKCPGFKNIKPFPMNEDQLPMMKDRLNQIITRLKRELHVPVEQEDSDSEDNI
;
A
#
# COMPACT_ATOMS: atom_id res chain seq x y z
N MET A 1 31.77 -11.10 -15.94
CA MET A 1 31.46 -11.48 -14.54
C MET A 1 30.49 -12.65 -14.59
N ARG A 2 30.80 -13.78 -13.95
CA ARG A 2 29.82 -14.86 -13.74
C ARG A 2 29.05 -14.52 -12.46
N VAL A 3 27.78 -14.16 -12.59
CA VAL A 3 26.88 -14.04 -11.44
C VAL A 3 26.55 -15.47 -11.02
N LEU A 4 26.99 -15.85 -9.82
CA LEU A 4 26.62 -17.13 -9.22
C LEU A 4 25.18 -16.98 -8.71
N GLU A 5 24.21 -17.47 -9.47
CA GLU A 5 22.85 -17.66 -8.95
C GLU A 5 22.92 -18.50 -7.67
N GLY A 6 22.33 -18.00 -6.57
CA GLY A 6 22.31 -18.70 -5.28
C GLY A 6 23.49 -18.41 -4.33
N ALA A 7 24.26 -17.33 -4.53
CA ALA A 7 25.23 -16.89 -3.53
C ALA A 7 24.52 -16.20 -2.35
N TYR A 8 24.85 -16.62 -1.12
CA TYR A 8 24.35 -16.03 0.11
C TYR A 8 25.50 -15.49 0.96
N VAL A 9 25.22 -14.42 1.72
CA VAL A 9 26.14 -13.79 2.66
C VAL A 9 25.51 -13.75 4.05
N ASN A 10 26.32 -13.98 5.09
CA ASN A 10 25.87 -13.89 6.47
C ASN A 10 26.41 -12.62 7.11
N VAL A 11 25.69 -11.51 6.95
CA VAL A 11 26.12 -10.17 7.37
C VAL A 11 26.11 -9.99 8.89
N LYS A 12 25.17 -10.64 9.59
CA LYS A 12 24.96 -10.50 11.04
C LYS A 12 25.47 -11.68 11.87
N GLY A 13 25.87 -12.77 11.22
CA GLY A 13 26.22 -14.03 11.86
C GLY A 13 24.99 -14.84 12.29
N GLY A 14 25.22 -16.12 12.62
CA GLY A 14 24.19 -17.02 13.15
C GLY A 14 23.51 -17.92 12.11
N LYS A 15 22.89 -19.00 12.59
CA LYS A 15 22.23 -20.01 11.75
C LYS A 15 20.92 -19.45 11.18
N GLY A 16 20.76 -19.53 9.86
CA GLY A 16 19.54 -19.10 9.16
C GLY A 16 19.41 -17.59 8.92
N GLN A 17 20.45 -16.81 9.22
CA GLN A 17 20.51 -15.35 8.98
C GLN A 17 21.23 -15.01 7.66
N ASN A 18 21.18 -15.93 6.70
CA ASN A 18 21.79 -15.75 5.40
C ASN A 18 20.91 -14.82 4.55
N VAL A 19 21.53 -13.83 3.93
CA VAL A 19 20.89 -12.90 3.01
C VAL A 19 21.41 -13.21 1.62
N GLU A 20 20.57 -13.10 0.60
CA GLU A 20 21.01 -13.22 -0.79
C GLU A 20 22.09 -12.18 -1.08
N SER A 21 23.18 -12.61 -1.72
CA SER A 21 24.31 -11.74 -2.03
C SER A 21 23.90 -10.59 -2.95
N GLY A 22 22.99 -10.86 -3.89
CA GLY A 22 22.44 -9.83 -4.79
C GLY A 22 21.71 -8.74 -4.01
N LEU A 23 20.86 -9.12 -3.06
CA LEU A 23 20.14 -8.18 -2.20
C LEU A 23 21.09 -7.33 -1.34
N THR A 24 22.16 -7.94 -0.82
CA THR A 24 23.17 -7.21 -0.04
C THR A 24 23.93 -6.20 -0.90
N GLN A 25 24.26 -6.58 -2.14
CA GLN A 25 24.89 -5.69 -3.11
C GLN A 25 23.94 -4.55 -3.51
N GLU A 26 22.65 -4.83 -3.71
CA GLU A 26 21.64 -3.82 -4.01
C GLU A 26 21.53 -2.79 -2.87
N HIS A 27 21.48 -3.24 -1.62
CA HIS A 27 21.51 -2.35 -0.46
C HIS A 27 22.77 -1.46 -0.44
N SER A 28 23.95 -2.04 -0.68
CA SER A 28 25.21 -1.28 -0.74
C SER A 28 25.20 -0.21 -1.85
N VAL A 29 24.75 -0.58 -3.04
CA VAL A 29 24.62 0.35 -4.17
C VAL A 29 23.60 1.45 -3.88
N CYS A 30 22.48 1.12 -3.24
CA CYS A 30 21.46 2.09 -2.84
C CYS A 30 22.01 3.11 -1.82
N ASN A 31 22.76 2.62 -0.83
CA ASN A 31 23.43 3.47 0.15
C ASN A 31 24.41 4.45 -0.51
N GLN A 32 25.32 3.94 -1.34
CA GLN A 32 26.29 4.76 -2.07
C GLN A 32 25.60 5.80 -2.96
N LYS A 33 24.55 5.42 -3.70
CA LYS A 33 23.77 6.35 -4.53
C LYS A 33 23.13 7.46 -3.70
N THR A 34 22.63 7.16 -2.51
CA THR A 34 22.05 8.16 -1.61
C THR A 34 23.07 9.20 -1.19
N LEU A 35 24.28 8.77 -0.83
CA LEU A 35 25.37 9.67 -0.43
C LEU A 35 25.94 10.47 -1.63
N ILE A 36 26.00 9.87 -2.83
CA ILE A 36 26.36 10.63 -4.03
C ILE A 36 25.30 11.70 -4.33
N LYS A 37 24.01 11.40 -4.13
CA LYS A 37 22.94 12.39 -4.28
C LYS A 37 23.08 13.53 -3.27
N SER A 38 23.47 13.26 -2.03
CA SER A 38 23.63 14.30 -1.00
C SER A 38 24.77 15.28 -1.27
N LEU A 39 25.72 14.95 -2.16
CA LEU A 39 26.76 15.89 -2.61
C LEU A 39 26.21 17.07 -3.43
N GLY A 40 24.99 16.99 -3.97
CA GLY A 40 24.37 18.09 -4.72
C GLY A 40 25.20 18.51 -5.94
N ALA A 41 25.52 19.81 -6.03
CA ALA A 41 26.35 20.38 -7.10
C ALA A 41 27.86 20.05 -6.95
N ASN A 42 28.30 19.61 -5.76
CA ASN A 42 29.71 19.35 -5.47
C ASN A 42 30.19 17.97 -5.93
N LYS A 43 29.60 17.41 -6.99
CA LYS A 43 29.94 16.10 -7.54
C LYS A 43 31.20 16.18 -8.40
N SER A 44 32.34 16.04 -7.74
CA SER A 44 33.62 15.73 -8.39
C SER A 44 33.99 14.26 -8.22
N GLU A 45 34.81 13.71 -9.11
CA GLU A 45 35.28 12.32 -8.99
C GLU A 45 35.94 12.05 -7.63
N LYS A 46 36.80 12.97 -7.17
CA LYS A 46 37.46 12.90 -5.85
C LYS A 46 36.46 12.88 -4.70
N SER A 47 35.41 13.69 -4.78
CA SER A 47 34.36 13.71 -3.74
C SER A 47 33.51 12.44 -3.76
N ILE A 48 33.22 11.89 -4.95
CA ILE A 48 32.45 10.66 -5.10
C ILE A 48 33.25 9.50 -4.50
N GLN A 49 34.51 9.31 -4.89
CA GLN A 49 35.37 8.25 -4.35
C GLN A 49 35.48 8.31 -2.83
N ARG A 50 35.66 9.52 -2.28
CA ARG A 50 35.73 9.73 -0.83
C ARG A 50 34.44 9.30 -0.13
N VAL A 51 33.30 9.74 -0.65
CA VAL A 51 31.99 9.47 -0.04
C VAL A 51 31.60 8.00 -0.19
N THR A 52 31.87 7.37 -1.34
CA THR A 52 31.59 5.94 -1.53
C THR A 52 32.47 5.07 -0.65
N GLY A 53 33.74 5.44 -0.44
CA GLY A 53 34.64 4.71 0.47
C GLY A 53 34.27 4.87 1.96
N ALA A 54 33.62 5.98 2.32
CA ALA A 54 33.11 6.22 3.68
C ALA A 54 31.65 5.77 3.88
N ALA A 55 30.99 5.18 2.87
CA ALA A 55 29.55 4.93 2.92
C ALA A 55 29.14 3.98 4.06
N ASP A 56 29.90 2.91 4.23
CA ASP A 56 29.63 1.89 5.25
C ASP A 56 29.93 2.43 6.65
N THR A 57 31.02 3.17 6.82
CA THR A 57 31.38 3.77 8.12
C THR A 57 30.40 4.84 8.56
N ILE A 58 29.91 5.68 7.63
CA ILE A 58 28.84 6.65 7.89
C ILE A 58 27.57 5.93 8.37
N SER A 59 27.21 4.83 7.70
CA SER A 59 26.00 4.06 8.04
C SER A 59 26.10 3.40 9.42
N GLU A 60 27.28 2.89 9.78
CA GLU A 60 27.55 2.33 11.09
C GLU A 60 27.47 3.39 12.20
N ILE A 61 28.04 4.58 11.96
CA ILE A 61 27.98 5.70 12.91
C ILE A 61 26.53 6.14 13.13
N CYS A 62 25.74 6.29 12.05
CA CYS A 62 24.32 6.62 12.17
C CYS A 62 23.55 5.57 12.97
N SER A 63 23.80 4.27 12.71
CA SER A 63 23.14 3.18 13.42
C SER A 63 23.48 3.19 14.92
N LYS A 64 24.75 3.36 15.27
CA LYS A 64 25.18 3.48 16.68
C LYS A 64 24.63 4.73 17.36
N LEU A 65 24.52 5.84 16.63
CA LEU A 65 23.93 7.06 17.17
C LEU A 65 22.45 6.84 17.50
N ASP A 66 21.69 6.22 16.59
CA ASP A 66 20.29 5.90 16.80
C ASP A 66 20.10 4.97 18.01
N GLU A 67 20.98 3.98 18.19
CA GLU A 67 21.01 3.09 19.36
C GLU A 67 21.28 3.87 20.66
N CYS A 68 22.29 4.74 20.67
CA CYS A 68 22.64 5.56 21.84
C CYS A 68 21.51 6.51 22.28
N VAL A 69 20.77 7.06 21.31
CA VAL A 69 19.65 7.99 21.57
C VAL A 69 18.33 7.21 21.79
N ASN A 70 18.36 5.87 21.74
CA ASN A 70 17.21 4.99 21.85
C ASN A 70 16.09 5.37 20.86
N ILE A 71 16.48 5.79 19.66
CA ILE A 71 15.56 6.07 18.57
C ILE A 71 15.04 4.72 18.08
N LYS A 72 13.74 4.50 18.24
CA LYS A 72 13.11 3.27 17.76
C LYS A 72 13.28 3.20 16.24
N PRO A 73 13.69 2.05 15.67
CA PRO A 73 13.74 1.89 14.23
C PRO A 73 12.34 2.17 13.66
N LYS A 74 12.27 2.81 12.49
CA LYS A 74 11.00 3.02 11.80
C LYS A 74 10.29 1.67 11.68
N SER A 75 9.15 1.52 12.35
CA SER A 75 8.34 0.32 12.24
C SER A 75 7.97 0.16 10.77
N GLY A 76 8.46 -0.91 10.14
CA GLY A 76 8.09 -1.24 8.77
C GLY A 76 6.57 -1.36 8.64
N HIS A 77 6.08 -1.21 7.41
CA HIS A 77 4.70 -1.55 7.06
C HIS A 77 4.37 -2.93 7.63
N HIS A 78 3.23 -3.10 8.29
CA HIS A 78 2.82 -4.38 8.89
C HIS A 78 2.85 -5.49 7.84
N SER A 79 3.95 -6.24 7.76
CA SER A 79 4.09 -7.38 6.85
C SER A 79 3.39 -8.61 7.42
N LYS A 80 3.07 -8.61 8.72
CA LYS A 80 2.32 -9.68 9.38
C LYS A 80 0.84 -9.29 9.51
N PRO A 81 -0.08 -10.19 9.17
CA PRO A 81 -1.50 -9.99 9.43
C PRO A 81 -1.71 -9.77 10.94
N LEU A 82 -2.70 -8.93 11.27
CA LEU A 82 -3.12 -8.53 12.62
C LEU A 82 -2.92 -9.67 13.65
N ASN A 83 -2.23 -9.38 14.75
CA ASN A 83 -1.97 -10.37 15.81
C ASN A 83 -3.29 -10.88 16.40
N GLU A 84 -3.33 -12.13 16.85
CA GLU A 84 -4.55 -12.73 17.42
C GLU A 84 -5.08 -11.94 18.64
N SER A 85 -4.17 -11.40 19.46
CA SER A 85 -4.48 -10.49 20.56
C SER A 85 -5.23 -9.23 20.13
N ASP A 86 -4.89 -8.69 18.95
CA ASP A 86 -5.55 -7.50 18.42
C ASP A 86 -6.96 -7.84 17.94
N LYS A 87 -7.13 -9.01 17.31
CA LYS A 87 -8.46 -9.51 16.92
C LYS A 87 -9.35 -9.74 18.13
N GLU A 88 -8.83 -10.36 19.19
CA GLU A 88 -9.58 -10.56 20.44
C GLU A 88 -9.98 -9.23 21.09
N SER A 89 -9.07 -8.25 21.09
CA SER A 89 -9.33 -6.92 21.64
C SER A 89 -10.44 -6.22 20.87
N VAL A 90 -10.39 -6.23 19.53
CA VAL A 90 -11.44 -5.70 18.67
C VAL A 90 -12.76 -6.44 18.89
N ALA A 91 -12.74 -7.77 19.00
CA ALA A 91 -13.93 -8.57 19.26
C ALA A 91 -14.59 -8.23 20.60
N LYS A 92 -13.81 -8.06 21.67
CA LYS A 92 -14.32 -7.63 22.99
C LYS A 92 -14.99 -6.26 22.92
N ILE A 93 -14.37 -5.30 22.23
CA ILE A 93 -14.92 -3.95 22.05
C ILE A 93 -16.24 -4.00 21.26
N LEU A 94 -16.26 -4.72 20.13
CA LEU A 94 -17.46 -4.86 19.30
C LEU A 94 -18.61 -5.54 20.06
N ARG A 95 -18.30 -6.53 20.89
CA ARG A 95 -19.30 -7.24 21.72
C ARG A 95 -19.93 -6.34 22.78
N ASN A 96 -19.18 -5.38 23.30
CA ASN A 96 -19.67 -4.39 24.26
C ASN A 96 -20.51 -3.29 23.58
N ILE A 97 -20.02 -2.74 22.47
CA ILE A 97 -20.68 -1.61 21.78
C ILE A 97 -21.94 -2.07 21.02
N LYS A 98 -22.01 -3.34 20.60
CA LYS A 98 -23.09 -3.93 19.79
C LYS A 98 -23.56 -2.98 18.66
N PRO A 99 -22.64 -2.53 17.78
CA PRO A 99 -22.94 -1.48 16.81
C PRO A 99 -24.05 -1.87 15.83
N PHE A 100 -24.22 -3.16 15.56
CA PHE A 100 -25.22 -3.69 14.62
C PHE A 100 -26.60 -3.96 15.23
N LYS A 101 -26.78 -3.73 16.54
CA LYS A 101 -28.11 -3.84 17.14
C LYS A 101 -28.97 -2.68 16.64
N TYR A 102 -30.08 -3.01 16.00
CA TYR A 102 -31.06 -2.00 15.59
C TYR A 102 -31.58 -1.25 16.82
N THR A 103 -31.44 0.07 16.77
CA THR A 103 -31.94 0.99 17.79
C THR A 103 -32.65 2.12 17.05
N PRO A 104 -33.98 2.25 17.20
CA PRO A 104 -34.74 3.27 16.49
C PRO A 104 -34.23 4.67 16.87
N GLY A 105 -33.97 5.50 15.86
CA GLY A 105 -33.51 6.89 16.05
C GLY A 105 -32.01 7.07 16.36
N ARG A 106 -31.17 6.03 16.25
CA ARG A 106 -29.71 6.16 16.42
C ARG A 106 -29.11 7.05 15.33
N LYS A 107 -28.43 8.13 15.76
CA LYS A 107 -27.72 9.07 14.89
C LYS A 107 -26.24 9.10 15.29
N CYS A 108 -25.33 9.25 14.32
CA CYS A 108 -23.92 9.45 14.61
C CYS A 108 -23.70 10.88 15.15
N PRO A 109 -23.15 11.05 16.37
CA PRO A 109 -23.01 12.37 16.99
C PRO A 109 -22.12 13.34 16.20
N GLY A 110 -21.13 12.82 15.46
CA GLY A 110 -20.25 13.61 14.57
C GLY A 110 -20.86 13.96 13.21
N PHE A 111 -21.96 13.34 12.81
CA PHE A 111 -22.53 13.50 11.47
C PHE A 111 -24.03 13.81 11.55
N LYS A 112 -24.33 15.07 11.86
CA LYS A 112 -25.71 15.55 12.04
C LYS A 112 -26.52 15.63 10.73
N ASN A 113 -25.83 15.80 9.60
CA ASN A 113 -26.43 16.02 8.27
C ASN A 113 -26.36 14.79 7.34
N ILE A 114 -25.88 13.64 7.81
CA ILE A 114 -25.90 12.44 6.97
C ILE A 114 -27.30 11.84 7.04
N LYS A 115 -27.94 11.71 5.87
CA LYS A 115 -29.22 11.03 5.75
C LYS A 115 -29.07 9.56 6.18
N PRO A 116 -30.01 9.01 6.98
CA PRO A 116 -29.92 7.63 7.45
C PRO A 116 -30.01 6.60 6.31
N PHE A 117 -30.62 6.99 5.19
CA PHE A 117 -30.60 6.25 3.94
C PHE A 117 -29.96 7.10 2.83
N PRO A 118 -29.16 6.48 1.95
CA PRO A 118 -28.53 7.18 0.83
C PRO A 118 -29.54 7.68 -0.23
N MET A 119 -30.81 7.24 -0.16
CA MET A 119 -31.89 7.66 -1.04
C MET A 119 -33.15 8.02 -0.25
N ASN A 120 -33.99 8.88 -0.82
CA ASN A 120 -35.31 9.18 -0.28
C ASN A 120 -36.30 8.05 -0.64
N GLU A 121 -37.38 7.89 0.14
CA GLU A 121 -38.38 6.83 -0.04
C GLU A 121 -39.03 6.86 -1.45
N ASP A 122 -39.15 8.05 -2.03
CA ASP A 122 -39.68 8.27 -3.38
C ASP A 122 -38.83 7.64 -4.50
N GLN A 123 -37.55 7.38 -4.26
CA GLN A 123 -36.61 6.81 -5.24
C GLN A 123 -36.47 5.29 -5.12
N LEU A 124 -37.07 4.69 -4.08
CA LEU A 124 -37.05 3.26 -3.81
C LEU A 124 -37.66 2.39 -4.94
N PRO A 125 -38.78 2.80 -5.59
CA PRO A 125 -39.37 2.03 -6.70
C PRO A 125 -38.43 1.95 -7.89
N MET A 126 -37.87 3.09 -8.30
CA MET A 126 -36.95 3.20 -9.44
C MET A 126 -35.68 2.36 -9.23
N MET A 127 -35.14 2.34 -8.01
CA MET A 127 -33.98 1.52 -7.66
C MET A 127 -34.29 0.02 -7.73
N LYS A 128 -35.47 -0.39 -7.23
CA LYS A 128 -35.93 -1.79 -7.29
C LYS A 128 -36.05 -2.27 -8.74
N ASP A 129 -36.60 -1.43 -9.62
CA ASP A 129 -36.72 -1.74 -11.03
C ASP A 129 -35.36 -1.84 -11.73
N ARG A 130 -34.41 -0.94 -11.41
CA ARG A 130 -33.04 -1.03 -11.93
C ARG A 130 -32.28 -2.25 -11.44
N LEU A 131 -32.43 -2.63 -10.17
CA LEU A 131 -31.86 -3.86 -9.65
C LEU A 131 -32.45 -5.09 -10.34
N ASN A 132 -33.76 -5.13 -10.56
CA ASN A 132 -34.41 -6.21 -11.28
C ASN A 132 -33.96 -6.30 -12.75
N GLN A 133 -33.75 -5.16 -13.42
CA GLN A 133 -33.16 -5.12 -14.76
C GLN A 133 -31.73 -5.68 -14.77
N ILE A 134 -30.88 -5.27 -13.82
CA ILE A 134 -29.49 -5.75 -13.70
C ILE A 134 -29.47 -7.24 -13.40
N ILE A 135 -30.29 -7.73 -12.46
CA ILE A 135 -30.40 -9.16 -12.13
C ILE A 135 -30.86 -9.95 -13.36
N THR A 136 -31.82 -9.44 -14.12
CA THR A 136 -32.30 -10.09 -15.35
C THR A 136 -31.23 -10.10 -16.44
N ARG A 137 -30.45 -9.02 -16.56
CA ARG A 137 -29.29 -8.93 -17.45
C ARG A 137 -28.17 -9.89 -17.05
N LEU A 138 -27.89 -10.03 -15.76
CA LEU A 138 -26.83 -10.92 -15.25
C LEU A 138 -27.24 -12.39 -15.31
N LYS A 139 -28.53 -12.70 -15.17
CA LYS A 139 -29.08 -14.06 -15.36
C LYS A 139 -29.05 -14.53 -16.81
N ARG A 140 -28.96 -13.61 -17.77
CA ARG A 140 -28.75 -13.92 -19.19
C ARG A 140 -27.27 -13.66 -19.47
N GLU A 141 -26.43 -14.69 -19.48
CA GLU A 141 -24.98 -14.56 -19.73
C GLU A 141 -24.65 -14.08 -21.17
N LEU A 142 -25.08 -12.88 -21.59
CA LEU A 142 -24.98 -12.45 -22.99
C LEU A 142 -24.63 -10.96 -23.16
N HIS A 143 -23.64 -10.79 -24.03
CA HIS A 143 -22.96 -9.60 -24.54
C HIS A 143 -23.90 -8.51 -25.08
N VAL A 144 -23.50 -7.24 -24.91
CA VAL A 144 -24.22 -6.07 -25.44
C VAL A 144 -23.46 -5.56 -26.68
N PRO A 145 -24.07 -5.52 -27.89
CA PRO A 145 -23.49 -4.84 -29.02
C PRO A 145 -23.55 -3.33 -28.79
N VAL A 146 -22.46 -2.64 -29.08
CA VAL A 146 -22.40 -1.18 -29.16
C VAL A 146 -22.92 -0.80 -30.53
N GLU A 147 -24.04 -0.08 -30.60
CA GLU A 147 -24.50 0.54 -31.85
C GLU A 147 -23.48 1.63 -32.24
N GLN A 148 -22.80 1.43 -33.37
CA GLN A 148 -22.10 2.50 -34.08
C GLN A 148 -23.14 3.24 -34.92
N GLU A 149 -23.38 4.50 -34.59
CA GLU A 149 -24.10 5.41 -35.48
C GLU A 149 -23.17 5.77 -36.65
N ASP A 150 -23.22 4.98 -37.73
CA ASP A 150 -22.72 5.39 -39.03
C ASP A 150 -23.72 6.38 -39.64
N SER A 151 -23.40 7.68 -39.52
CA SER A 151 -24.09 8.74 -40.27
C SER A 151 -23.38 8.95 -41.60
N ASP A 152 -23.61 8.05 -42.56
CA ASP A 152 -23.36 8.32 -43.98
C ASP A 152 -24.34 9.40 -44.44
N SER A 153 -23.84 10.62 -44.61
CA SER A 153 -24.56 11.69 -45.31
C SER A 153 -24.20 11.59 -46.79
N GLU A 154 -25.07 10.98 -47.58
CA GLU A 154 -24.98 10.98 -49.04
C GLU A 154 -25.21 12.41 -49.60
N ASP A 155 -24.27 12.85 -50.43
CA ASP A 155 -24.41 13.94 -51.39
C ASP A 155 -25.60 13.69 -52.33
N ASN A 156 -26.41 14.72 -52.61
CA ASN A 156 -27.09 14.84 -53.90
C ASN A 156 -27.54 16.28 -54.24
N ILE A 157 -26.88 16.81 -55.28
CA ILE A 157 -27.29 17.72 -56.38
C ILE A 157 -27.76 19.14 -56.01
#